data_AF-A0A9C8KVL3-F1
#
_entry.id   AF-A0A9C8KVL3-F1
#
_cell.length_a   1.000
_cell.length_b   1.000
_cell.length_c   1.000
_cell.angle_alpha   90.00
_cell.angle_beta   90.00
_cell.angle_gamma   90.00
#
_symmetry.space_group_name_H-M   'P 1'
#
loop_
_entity.id
_entity.type
_entity.pdbx_description
1 polymer ?
#
loop_
_entity_poly.entity_id
_entity_poly.type
_entity_poly.pdbx_seq_one_letter_code
_entity_poly.pdbx_strand_id
1 'polypeptide(L)'
;MVKLKGKRNTGEEKVEKENKEERKGVILVHGKYFGLVDVENLKKHLDQNCCHDCWLYLEEPPVERVEQELEKDHRIQIRVTKNPKKVAKAYMDELKQKGVAVELKRLEQVSDRSMTRGGC
;
A
#
# COMPACT_ATOMS: atom_id res chain seq x y z
N MET A 1 32.43 -51.63 26.18
CA MET A 1 33.25 -50.66 25.42
C MET A 1 33.11 -50.98 23.93
N VAL A 2 32.16 -50.36 23.22
CA VAL A 2 32.21 -50.20 21.76
C VAL A 2 31.44 -48.90 21.41
N LYS A 3 32.14 -47.94 20.83
CA LYS A 3 31.60 -46.68 20.26
C LYS A 3 31.01 -47.00 18.90
N LEU A 4 29.77 -46.56 18.62
CA LEU A 4 29.32 -46.32 17.25
C LEU A 4 28.66 -44.93 17.15
N LYS A 5 29.21 -44.18 16.19
CA LYS A 5 28.91 -42.80 15.84
C LYS A 5 27.55 -42.69 15.15
N GLY A 6 26.82 -41.63 15.50
CA GLY A 6 26.21 -40.69 14.55
C GLY A 6 25.09 -41.18 13.64
N LYS A 7 23.92 -40.55 13.80
CA LYS A 7 23.24 -39.84 12.71
C LYS A 7 22.32 -38.78 13.30
N ARG A 8 22.69 -37.52 13.06
CA ARG A 8 21.78 -36.37 13.06
C ARG A 8 20.77 -36.62 11.95
N ASN A 9 19.50 -36.32 12.19
CA ASN A 9 18.74 -35.47 11.29
C ASN A 9 17.49 -34.97 11.98
N THR A 10 17.58 -33.67 12.27
CA THR A 10 16.54 -32.71 12.57
C THR A 10 15.39 -32.89 11.59
N GLY A 11 14.25 -33.37 12.07
CA GLY A 11 13.01 -33.42 11.33
C GLY A 11 12.43 -32.02 11.25
N GLU A 12 12.62 -31.43 10.08
CA GLU A 12 12.10 -30.16 9.58
C GLU A 12 10.70 -29.81 10.13
N GLU A 13 10.69 -28.78 10.97
CA GLU A 13 9.92 -27.55 10.81
C GLU A 13 8.70 -27.70 9.88
N LYS A 14 7.57 -28.14 10.46
CA LYS A 14 6.26 -27.81 9.91
C LYS A 14 6.08 -26.29 10.09
N VAL A 15 6.54 -25.54 9.10
CA VAL A 15 6.20 -24.13 8.93
C VAL A 15 4.68 -24.09 8.81
N GLU A 16 4.04 -23.72 9.91
CA GLU A 16 2.68 -23.25 9.94
C GLU A 16 2.57 -22.17 8.88
N LYS A 17 1.91 -22.51 7.76
CA LYS A 17 1.38 -21.52 6.84
C LYS A 17 0.31 -20.78 7.62
N GLU A 18 0.76 -19.80 8.42
CA GLU A 18 -0.07 -18.73 8.93
C GLU A 18 -0.78 -18.16 7.71
N ASN A 19 -2.04 -18.55 7.59
CA ASN A 19 -3.05 -17.86 6.84
C ASN A 19 -3.22 -16.48 7.53
N LYS A 20 -2.21 -15.61 7.40
CA LYS A 20 -2.33 -14.20 7.74
C LYS A 20 -3.30 -13.66 6.72
N GLU A 21 -4.56 -13.56 7.12
CA GLU A 21 -5.44 -12.50 6.66
C GLU A 21 -4.56 -11.28 6.41
N GLU A 22 -4.28 -11.00 5.13
CA GLU A 22 -3.51 -9.85 4.72
C GLU A 22 -4.31 -8.65 5.21
N ARG A 23 -3.95 -8.17 6.41
CA ARG A 23 -4.58 -7.02 7.03
C ARG A 23 -4.46 -5.89 6.02
N LYS A 24 -5.61 -5.62 5.42
CA LYS A 24 -5.86 -4.70 4.32
C LYS A 24 -5.00 -3.45 4.50
N GLY A 25 -3.92 -3.40 3.73
CA GLY A 25 -2.82 -2.49 3.97
C GLY A 25 -3.20 -1.03 3.73
N VAL A 26 -2.51 -0.13 4.42
CA VAL A 26 -2.56 1.30 4.13
C VAL A 26 -1.81 1.54 2.83
N ILE A 27 -2.42 2.23 1.87
CA ILE A 27 -1.72 2.66 0.66
C ILE A 27 -1.37 4.14 0.76
N LEU A 28 -0.10 4.45 0.53
CA LEU A 28 0.41 5.81 0.44
C LEU A 28 0.67 6.10 -1.03
N VAL A 29 -0.03 7.06 -1.59
CA VAL A 29 0.12 7.50 -2.98
C VAL A 29 0.77 8.86 -2.99
N HIS A 30 1.78 9.07 -3.83
CA HIS A 30 2.41 10.37 -3.96
C HIS A 30 2.49 10.84 -5.42
N GLY A 31 2.25 12.13 -5.65
CA GLY A 31 2.24 12.73 -6.99
C GLY A 31 2.40 14.24 -6.96
N LYS A 32 2.51 14.84 -8.16
CA LYS A 32 2.58 16.31 -8.31
C LYS A 32 1.19 16.90 -8.54
N TYR A 33 0.47 16.38 -9.52
CA TYR A 33 -0.89 16.76 -9.91
C TYR A 33 -1.84 15.60 -9.66
N PHE A 34 -3.07 15.87 -9.24
CA PHE A 34 -4.11 14.85 -9.09
C PHE A 34 -5.40 15.35 -9.74
N GLY A 35 -5.84 14.66 -10.80
CA GLY A 35 -7.02 14.98 -11.59
C GLY A 35 -8.19 14.04 -11.33
N LEU A 36 -9.33 14.34 -11.96
CA LEU A 36 -10.55 13.54 -11.83
C LEU A 36 -10.36 12.08 -12.31
N VAL A 37 -9.62 11.89 -13.40
CA VAL A 37 -9.31 10.55 -13.92
C VAL A 37 -8.50 9.74 -12.90
N ASP A 38 -7.60 10.41 -12.18
CA ASP A 38 -6.81 9.79 -11.13
C ASP A 38 -7.67 9.38 -9.92
N VAL A 39 -8.71 10.15 -9.58
CA VAL A 39 -9.68 9.79 -8.53
C VAL A 39 -10.37 8.47 -8.87
N GLU A 40 -10.89 8.34 -10.08
CA GLU A 40 -11.62 7.14 -10.51
C GLU A 40 -10.70 5.90 -10.52
N ASN A 41 -9.47 6.07 -11.00
CA ASN A 41 -8.49 4.99 -11.00
C ASN A 41 -8.05 4.61 -9.58
N LEU A 42 -7.85 5.60 -8.70
CA LEU A 42 -7.52 5.38 -7.30
C LEU A 42 -8.63 4.62 -6.58
N LYS A 43 -9.90 5.04 -6.71
CA LYS A 43 -11.05 4.34 -6.13
C LYS A 43 -11.11 2.89 -6.59
N LYS A 44 -11.00 2.65 -7.91
CA LYS A 44 -10.95 1.29 -8.48
C LYS A 44 -9.79 0.47 -7.90
N HIS A 45 -8.61 1.08 -7.74
CA HIS A 45 -7.45 0.40 -7.16
C HIS A 45 -7.68 0.02 -5.70
N LEU A 46 -8.30 0.91 -4.90
CA LEU A 46 -8.65 0.63 -3.50
C LEU A 46 -9.68 -0.49 -3.40
N ASP A 47 -10.71 -0.48 -4.25
CA ASP A 47 -11.73 -1.52 -4.27
C ASP A 47 -11.15 -2.89 -4.68
N GLN A 48 -10.26 -2.92 -5.68
CA GLN A 48 -9.60 -4.16 -6.14
C GLN A 48 -8.63 -4.75 -5.11
N ASN A 49 -7.84 -3.90 -4.44
CA ASN A 49 -6.87 -4.35 -3.43
C ASN A 49 -7.48 -4.46 -2.03
N CYS A 50 -8.80 -4.23 -1.90
CA CYS A 50 -9.49 -4.17 -0.62
C CYS A 50 -8.80 -3.24 0.39
N CYS A 51 -8.15 -2.15 -0.03
CA CYS A 51 -7.48 -1.22 0.88
C CYS A 51 -8.50 -0.38 1.66
N HIS A 52 -8.30 -0.25 2.97
CA HIS A 52 -9.22 0.52 3.85
C HIS A 52 -8.79 1.97 4.02
N ASP A 53 -7.48 2.24 3.95
CA ASP A 53 -6.91 3.57 4.18
C ASP A 53 -5.96 3.95 3.05
N CYS A 54 -6.20 5.11 2.47
CA CYS A 54 -5.38 5.71 1.42
C CYS A 54 -4.92 7.10 1.83
N TRP A 55 -3.63 7.33 1.82
CA TRP A 55 -3.06 8.67 2.02
C TRP A 55 -2.47 9.18 0.72
N LEU A 56 -3.04 10.26 0.21
CA LEU A 56 -2.64 10.91 -1.02
C LEU A 56 -1.79 12.14 -0.71
N TYR A 57 -0.49 12.06 -0.98
CA TYR A 57 0.45 13.16 -0.82
C TYR A 57 0.69 13.87 -2.15
N LEU A 58 0.32 15.15 -2.21
CA LEU A 58 0.45 15.96 -3.43
C LEU A 58 1.38 17.13 -3.22
N GLU A 59 2.09 17.52 -4.28
CA GLU A 59 2.89 18.74 -4.28
C GLU A 59 2.01 19.99 -4.43
N GLU A 60 1.01 19.90 -5.31
CA GLU A 60 0.02 20.94 -5.55
C GLU A 60 -1.37 20.48 -5.10
N PRO A 61 -2.22 21.40 -4.61
CA PRO A 61 -3.59 21.05 -4.25
C PRO A 61 -4.35 20.52 -5.48
N PRO A 62 -5.26 19.55 -5.30
CA PRO A 62 -6.16 19.16 -6.38
C PRO A 62 -7.06 20.33 -6.76
N VAL A 63 -7.67 20.25 -7.95
CA VAL A 63 -8.73 21.21 -8.30
C VAL A 63 -9.96 20.96 -7.44
N GLU A 64 -10.75 22.00 -7.16
CA GLU A 64 -11.91 21.94 -6.25
C GLU A 64 -12.87 20.77 -6.54
N ARG A 65 -13.13 20.46 -7.83
CA ARG A 65 -13.96 19.31 -8.23
C ARG A 65 -13.39 17.96 -7.78
N VAL A 66 -12.08 17.84 -7.77
CA VAL A 66 -11.36 16.63 -7.35
C VAL A 66 -11.39 16.51 -5.83
N GLU A 67 -11.22 17.63 -5.11
CA GLU A 67 -11.38 17.66 -3.65
C GLU A 67 -12.78 17.19 -3.26
N GLN A 68 -13.84 17.74 -3.86
CA GLN A 68 -15.22 17.33 -3.60
C GLN A 68 -15.47 15.84 -3.86
N GLU A 69 -14.87 15.28 -4.91
CA GLU A 69 -15.00 13.85 -5.22
C GLU A 69 -14.27 12.95 -4.22
N LEU A 70 -13.17 13.44 -3.65
CA LEU A 70 -12.39 12.75 -2.63
C LEU A 70 -13.02 12.86 -1.25
N GLU A 71 -13.63 13.99 -0.92
CA GLU A 71 -14.38 14.17 0.34
C GLU A 71 -15.56 13.20 0.48
N LYS A 72 -16.12 12.73 -0.64
CA LYS A 72 -17.14 11.67 -0.65
C LYS A 72 -16.61 10.31 -0.21
N ASP A 73 -15.30 10.10 -0.24
CA ASP A 73 -14.67 8.82 0.06
C ASP A 73 -13.77 8.95 1.31
N HIS A 74 -14.33 8.61 2.47
CA HIS A 74 -13.65 8.71 3.76
C HIS A 74 -12.39 7.85 3.89
N ARG A 75 -12.15 6.93 2.94
CA ARG A 75 -10.93 6.11 2.88
C ARG A 75 -9.72 6.93 2.40
N ILE A 76 -9.94 8.04 1.70
CA ILE A 76 -8.87 8.82 1.06
C ILE A 76 -8.61 10.10 1.84
N GLN A 77 -7.39 10.22 2.38
CA GLN A 77 -6.91 11.42 3.05
C GLN A 77 -5.89 12.14 2.17
N ILE A 78 -6.18 13.39 1.82
CA ILE A 78 -5.29 14.22 1.02
C ILE A 78 -4.37 15.03 1.93
N ARG A 79 -3.08 15.09 1.58
CA ARG A 79 -2.10 15.97 2.21
C ARG A 79 -1.26 16.67 1.15
N VAL A 80 -1.38 18.00 1.10
CA VAL A 80 -0.56 18.83 0.23
C VAL A 80 0.74 19.22 0.95
N THR A 81 1.89 18.99 0.31
CA THR A 81 3.20 19.27 0.89
C THR A 81 4.25 19.46 -0.19
N LYS A 82 5.26 20.30 0.04
CA LYS A 82 6.32 20.59 -0.95
C LYS A 82 7.16 19.37 -1.36
N ASN A 83 7.23 18.34 -0.53
CA ASN A 83 8.02 17.13 -0.80
C ASN A 83 7.18 15.86 -0.53
N PRO A 84 6.16 15.56 -1.37
CA PRO A 84 5.19 14.50 -1.09
C PRO A 84 5.84 13.13 -0.93
N LYS A 85 6.83 12.81 -1.78
CA LYS A 85 7.61 11.57 -1.70
C LYS A 85 8.34 11.40 -0.36
N LYS A 86 8.95 12.48 0.15
CA LYS A 86 9.74 12.42 1.40
C LYS A 86 8.83 12.20 2.60
N VAL A 87 7.70 12.92 2.63
CA VAL A 87 6.69 12.79 3.70
C VAL A 87 6.03 11.42 3.68
N ALA A 88 5.61 10.96 2.50
CA ALA A 88 5.01 9.62 2.34
C ALA A 88 5.97 8.50 2.77
N LYS A 89 7.27 8.62 2.42
CA LYS A 89 8.28 7.65 2.85
C LYS A 89 8.51 7.67 4.37
N ALA A 90 8.54 8.85 5.00
CA ALA A 90 8.68 8.95 6.44
C ALA A 90 7.50 8.28 7.16
N TYR A 91 6.28 8.55 6.70
CA TYR A 91 5.07 7.95 7.28
C TYR A 91 4.99 6.43 7.02
N MET A 92 5.43 5.97 5.84
CA MET A 92 5.58 4.54 5.56
C MET A 92 6.49 3.86 6.58
N ASP A 93 7.61 4.48 6.92
CA ASP A 93 8.57 3.94 7.89
C ASP A 93 7.94 3.82 9.28
N GLU A 94 7.22 4.85 9.72
CA GLU A 94 6.46 4.84 10.98
C GLU A 94 5.39 3.72 11.01
N LEU A 95 4.67 3.51 9.90
CA LEU A 95 3.66 2.45 9.79
C LEU A 95 4.31 1.05 9.80
N LYS A 96 5.45 0.88 9.12
CA LYS A 96 6.23 -0.36 9.14
C LYS A 96 6.75 -0.68 10.54
N GLN A 97 7.24 0.31 11.28
CA GLN A 97 7.67 0.14 12.66
C GLN A 97 6.52 -0.31 13.58
N LYS A 98 5.28 0.10 13.27
CA LYS A 98 4.06 -0.34 13.97
C LYS A 98 3.54 -1.71 13.52
N GLY A 99 4.22 -2.38 12.58
CA GLY A 99 3.78 -3.65 12.02
C GLY A 99 2.57 -3.56 11.10
N VAL A 100 2.27 -2.38 10.57
CA VAL A 100 1.17 -2.16 9.62
C VAL A 100 1.67 -2.47 8.21
N ALA A 101 0.91 -3.29 7.47
CA ALA A 101 1.16 -3.49 6.04
C ALA A 101 0.90 -2.18 5.31
N VAL A 102 1.95 -1.63 4.70
CA VAL A 102 1.87 -0.35 3.98
C VAL A 102 2.56 -0.45 2.64
N GLU A 103 1.89 0.05 1.61
CA GLU A 103 2.44 0.18 0.26
C GLU A 103 2.67 1.66 -0.07
N LEU A 104 3.79 1.96 -0.73
CA LEU A 104 4.06 3.29 -1.27
C LEU A 104 4.04 3.20 -2.79
N LYS A 105 3.05 3.84 -3.41
CA LYS A 105 2.90 3.89 -4.87
C LYS A 105 3.01 5.33 -5.37
N ARG A 106 3.52 5.47 -6.60
CA ARG A 106 3.40 6.73 -7.32
C ARG A 106 2.01 6.86 -7.88
N LEU A 107 1.52 8.08 -7.98
CA LEU A 107 0.24 8.35 -8.61
C LEU A 107 0.15 7.74 -10.01
N GLU A 108 1.20 7.92 -10.81
CA GLU A 108 1.29 7.36 -12.17
C GLU A 108 1.11 5.84 -12.16
N GLN A 109 1.56 5.11 -11.14
CA GLN A 109 1.39 3.66 -11.07
C GLN A 109 -0.04 3.25 -10.73
N VAL A 110 -0.78 4.09 -10.01
CA VAL A 110 -2.19 3.83 -9.68
C VAL A 110 -3.10 4.24 -10.85
N SER A 111 -2.70 5.29 -11.57
CA SER A 111 -3.42 5.81 -12.74
C SER A 111 -3.05 5.11 -14.06
N ASP A 112 -1.97 4.35 -14.10
CA ASP A 112 -1.58 3.61 -15.30
C ASP A 112 -2.57 2.45 -15.54
N ARG A 113 -3.29 2.57 -16.65
CA ARG A 113 -4.33 1.63 -17.10
C ARG A 113 -3.80 0.21 -17.36
N SER A 114 -2.49 -0.03 -17.28
CA SER A 114 -1.87 -1.31 -17.64
C SER A 114 -1.86 -2.35 -16.50
N MET A 115 -2.25 -2.01 -15.26
CA MET A 115 -2.43 -3.00 -14.19
C MET A 115 -3.74 -3.81 -14.27
N THR A 116 -4.43 -3.78 -15.42
CA THR A 116 -5.44 -4.82 -15.76
C THR A 116 -4.78 -5.98 -16.50
N ARG A 117 -3.89 -6.73 -15.83
CA ARG A 117 -3.51 -8.08 -16.28
C ARG A 117 -2.92 -8.90 -15.12
N GLY A 118 -3.75 -9.79 -14.59
CA GLY A 118 -3.45 -10.71 -13.48
C GLY A 118 -4.21 -10.25 -12.23
N GLY A 119 -5.45 -10.66 -11.99
CA GLY A 119 -5.92 -12.04 -11.98
C GLY A 119 -6.17 -12.38 -10.51
N CYS A 120 -7.42 -12.24 -10.08
CA CYS A 120 -7.92 -12.93 -8.90
C CYS A 120 -8.45 -14.28 -9.39
#